data_AF-A0A7Y2AK38-F1
#
_entry.id   AF-A0A7Y2AK38-F1
#
_cell.length_a   1.000
_cell.length_b   1.000
_cell.length_c   1.000
_cell.angle_alpha   90.00
_cell.angle_beta   90.00
_cell.angle_gamma   90.00
#
_symmetry.space_group_name_H-M   'P 1'
#
loop_
_entity.id
_entity.type
_entity.pdbx_description
1 polymer ?
#
loop_
_entity_poly.entity_id
_entity_poly.type
_entity_poly.pdbx_seq_one_letter_code
_entity_poly.pdbx_strand_id
1 'polypeptide(L)'
;MTEALQSVLTKYHLVTAFAVVGMTVWLSYWVSDRLTRGRFHGSAIAILVGLVMAAVGGYHTGGEKGIADIPVLSGIGVMGGAMLRDFAIVATAFGVSMDEFRKTGVSGIVSLLVGVLVSFAVGAMVAFAFGYRDAISLATIGGGAATYIVGPVTGTALGASSDVAALSVAIGLIKSILVMTLTPL
;
A
#
# COMPACT_ATOMS: atom_id res chain seq x y z
N MET A 1 34.31 12.14 -0.38
CA MET A 1 33.07 12.66 -1.01
C MET A 1 31.89 11.72 -0.79
N THR A 2 32.06 10.41 -1.02
CA THR A 2 31.02 9.38 -0.78
C THR A 2 30.56 9.30 0.68
N GLU A 3 31.48 9.34 1.66
CA GLU A 3 31.12 9.33 3.09
C GLU A 3 30.35 10.59 3.52
N ALA A 4 30.74 11.76 3.02
CA ALA A 4 30.03 13.01 3.30
C ALA A 4 28.61 12.97 2.72
N LEU A 5 28.45 12.45 1.50
CA LEU A 5 27.14 12.26 0.88
C LEU A 5 26.28 11.25 1.64
N GLN A 6 26.85 10.11 2.06
CA GLN A 6 26.17 9.09 2.84
C GLN A 6 25.72 9.63 4.20
N SER A 7 26.57 10.43 4.86
CA SER A 7 26.24 11.09 6.13
C SER A 7 25.04 12.03 5.99
N VAL A 8 25.02 12.87 4.94
CA VAL A 8 23.89 13.79 4.67
C VAL A 8 22.62 13.02 4.36
N LEU A 9 22.67 12.02 3.47
CA LEU A 9 21.49 11.22 3.09
C LEU A 9 20.90 10.45 4.28
N THR A 10 21.75 9.96 5.18
CA THR A 10 21.33 9.26 6.39
C THR A 10 20.75 10.25 7.42
N LYS A 11 21.37 11.43 7.57
CA LYS A 11 20.85 12.49 8.45
C LYS A 11 19.47 12.98 8.01
N TYR A 12 19.24 13.09 6.70
CA TYR A 12 17.96 13.49 6.11
C TYR A 12 17.22 12.31 5.48
N HIS A 13 17.20 11.17 6.17
CA HIS A 13 16.67 9.90 5.64
C HIS A 13 15.24 10.01 5.08
N LEU A 14 14.35 10.81 5.69
CA LEU A 14 12.98 10.99 5.19
C LEU A 14 12.94 11.78 3.87
N VAL A 15 13.79 12.80 3.73
CA VAL A 15 13.91 13.56 2.47
C VAL A 15 14.47 12.67 1.38
N THR A 16 15.48 11.86 1.70
CA THR A 16 16.02 10.83 0.81
C THR A 16 14.92 9.87 0.35
N ALA A 17 14.06 9.41 1.27
CA ALA A 17 12.94 8.53 0.95
C ALA A 17 11.94 9.18 -0.01
N PHE A 18 11.52 10.42 0.24
CA PHE A 18 10.64 11.15 -0.67
C PHE A 18 11.26 11.34 -2.06
N ALA A 19 12.56 11.65 -2.14
CA ALA A 19 13.26 11.79 -3.41
C ALA A 19 13.30 10.47 -4.19
N VAL A 20 13.64 9.36 -3.52
CA VAL A 20 13.71 8.03 -4.14
C VAL A 20 12.33 7.54 -4.59
N VAL A 21 11.31 7.65 -3.73
CA VAL A 21 9.94 7.23 -4.05
C VAL A 21 9.35 8.12 -5.14
N GLY A 22 9.54 9.44 -5.04
CA GLY A 22 9.08 10.40 -6.06
C GLY A 22 9.72 10.14 -7.43
N MET A 23 11.03 9.86 -7.47
CA MET A 23 11.73 9.48 -8.70
C MET A 23 11.20 8.15 -9.25
N THR A 24 10.95 7.16 -8.38
CA THR A 24 10.39 5.85 -8.77
C THR A 24 9.01 6.01 -9.41
N VAL A 25 8.14 6.82 -8.80
CA VAL A 25 6.80 7.12 -9.34
C VAL A 25 6.91 7.85 -10.68
N TRP A 26 7.73 8.90 -10.76
CA TRP A 26 7.93 9.66 -11.98
C TRP A 26 8.44 8.77 -13.14
N LEU A 27 9.45 7.95 -12.88
CA LEU A 27 9.97 7.01 -13.87
C LEU A 27 8.91 5.98 -14.27
N SER A 28 8.10 5.50 -13.33
CA SER A 28 7.03 4.54 -13.61
C SER A 28 5.95 5.11 -14.53
N TYR A 29 5.58 6.38 -14.36
CA TYR A 29 4.67 7.07 -15.29
C TYR A 29 5.33 7.30 -16.65
N TRP A 30 6.58 7.73 -16.69
CA TRP A 30 7.33 7.89 -17.94
C TRP A 30 7.42 6.59 -18.75
N VAL A 31 7.69 5.46 -18.07
CA VAL A 31 7.71 4.12 -18.68
C VAL A 31 6.31 3.73 -19.17
N SER A 32 5.27 3.96 -18.36
CA SER A 32 3.88 3.66 -18.76
C SER A 32 3.49 4.38 -20.06
N ASP A 33 3.78 5.68 -20.14
CA ASP A 33 3.44 6.49 -21.31
C ASP A 33 4.23 6.06 -22.55
N ARG A 34 5.52 5.76 -22.39
CA ARG A 34 6.39 5.44 -23.54
C ARG A 34 6.19 4.02 -24.05
N LEU A 35 6.07 3.04 -23.15
CA LEU A 35 6.07 1.62 -23.51
C LEU A 35 4.67 1.05 -23.69
N THR A 36 3.73 1.48 -22.83
CA THR A 36 2.36 0.94 -22.82
C THR A 36 1.31 1.91 -23.35
N ARG A 37 1.72 3.09 -23.87
CA ARG A 37 0.82 4.16 -24.32
C ARG A 37 -0.23 4.52 -23.25
N GLY A 38 0.15 4.46 -21.98
CA GLY A 38 -0.74 4.74 -20.84
C GLY A 38 -1.77 3.64 -20.51
N ARG A 39 -1.74 2.46 -21.17
CA ARG A 39 -2.69 1.38 -20.87
C ARG A 39 -2.49 0.76 -19.49
N PHE A 40 -1.26 0.73 -18.98
CA PHE A 40 -0.96 0.28 -17.63
C PHE A 40 -0.82 1.50 -16.71
N HIS A 41 -1.56 1.54 -15.60
CA HIS A 41 -1.46 2.66 -14.66
C HIS A 41 -0.04 2.75 -14.07
N GLY A 42 0.60 3.93 -14.14
CA GLY A 42 1.98 4.12 -13.68
C GLY A 42 2.20 3.74 -12.20
N SER A 43 1.18 3.88 -11.35
CA SER A 43 1.20 3.42 -9.96
C SER A 43 1.40 1.91 -9.81
N ALA A 44 0.84 1.08 -10.71
CA ALA A 44 1.01 -0.37 -10.66
C ALA A 44 2.47 -0.76 -10.91
N ILE A 45 3.12 -0.08 -11.86
CA ILE A 45 4.56 -0.25 -12.14
C ILE A 45 5.38 0.16 -10.92
N ALA A 46 5.08 1.31 -10.31
CA ALA A 46 5.77 1.77 -9.10
C ALA A 46 5.65 0.78 -7.93
N ILE A 47 4.47 0.20 -7.71
CA ILE A 47 4.26 -0.83 -6.67
C ILE A 47 5.13 -2.07 -6.96
N LEU A 48 5.15 -2.55 -8.21
CA LEU A 48 5.98 -3.69 -8.60
C LEU A 48 7.46 -3.42 -8.40
N VAL A 49 7.95 -2.24 -8.81
CA VAL A 49 9.35 -1.84 -8.58
C VAL A 49 9.66 -1.77 -7.08
N GLY A 50 8.76 -1.21 -6.27
CA GLY A 50 8.90 -1.18 -4.81
C GLY A 50 8.98 -2.58 -4.19
N LEU A 51 8.14 -3.52 -4.63
CA LEU A 51 8.16 -4.91 -4.16
C LEU A 51 9.45 -5.62 -4.53
N VAL A 52 9.93 -5.46 -5.77
CA VAL A 52 11.22 -6.01 -6.21
C VAL A 52 12.36 -5.43 -5.39
N MET A 53 12.36 -4.11 -5.18
CA MET A 53 13.35 -3.43 -4.33
C MET A 53 13.32 -3.94 -2.88
N ALA A 54 12.15 -4.19 -2.31
CA ALA A 54 12.02 -4.74 -0.96
C ALA A 54 12.58 -6.17 -0.87
N ALA A 55 12.27 -7.03 -1.85
CA ALA A 55 12.76 -8.40 -1.91
C ALA A 55 14.29 -8.46 -2.08
N VAL A 56 14.83 -7.66 -3.00
CA VAL A 56 16.28 -7.55 -3.24
C VAL A 56 16.98 -6.97 -2.00
N GLY A 57 16.40 -5.94 -1.39
CA GLY A 57 16.91 -5.35 -0.15
C GLY A 57 17.01 -6.36 0.98
N GLY A 58 15.93 -7.11 1.25
CA GLY A 58 15.91 -8.14 2.29
C GLY A 58 16.90 -9.28 2.04
N TYR A 59 17.04 -9.73 0.79
CA TYR A 59 18.04 -10.74 0.44
C TYR A 59 19.48 -10.26 0.67
N HIS A 60 19.79 -9.01 0.32
CA HIS A 60 21.14 -8.46 0.47
C HIS A 60 21.51 -8.11 1.90
N THR A 61 20.57 -7.62 2.71
CA THR A 61 20.83 -7.23 4.11
C THR A 61 20.67 -8.41 5.08
N GLY A 62 19.94 -9.46 4.68
CA GLY A 62 19.50 -10.53 5.57
C GLY A 62 18.53 -10.05 6.66
N GLY A 63 17.98 -8.84 6.52
CA GLY A 63 17.09 -8.21 7.48
C GLY A 63 15.61 -8.42 7.14
N GLU A 64 14.75 -8.05 8.08
CA GLU A 64 13.29 -8.26 7.98
C GLU A 64 12.53 -7.04 7.42
N LYS A 65 13.19 -5.89 7.21
CA LYS A 65 12.55 -4.62 6.79
C LYS A 65 12.81 -4.30 5.32
N GLY A 66 13.38 -5.24 4.57
CA GLY A 66 13.64 -5.11 3.13
C GLY A 66 14.62 -3.99 2.84
N ILE A 67 14.26 -3.08 1.93
CA ILE A 67 15.17 -1.99 1.52
C ILE A 67 15.42 -0.96 2.64
N ALA A 68 14.56 -0.91 3.66
CA ALA A 68 14.72 -0.02 4.80
C ALA A 68 15.85 -0.46 5.76
N ASP A 69 16.38 -1.68 5.62
CA ASP A 69 17.56 -2.12 6.36
C ASP A 69 18.85 -1.48 5.82
N ILE A 70 18.82 -0.88 4.63
CA ILE A 70 19.94 -0.11 4.09
C ILE A 70 19.95 1.29 4.76
N PRO A 71 21.05 1.71 5.43
CA PRO A 71 21.05 2.95 6.23
C PRO A 71 20.59 4.21 5.48
N VAL A 72 21.02 4.35 4.23
CA VAL A 72 20.67 5.49 3.34
C VAL A 72 19.19 5.50 2.97
N LEU A 73 18.53 4.34 2.99
CA LEU A 73 17.14 4.14 2.58
C LEU A 73 16.22 3.84 3.77
N SER A 74 16.72 3.91 4.99
CA SER A 74 15.98 3.69 6.23
C SER A 74 14.72 4.58 6.35
N GLY A 75 14.77 5.77 5.76
CA GLY A 75 13.62 6.67 5.70
C GLY A 75 12.43 6.12 4.91
N ILE A 76 12.61 5.15 4.01
CA ILE A 76 11.51 4.49 3.31
C ILE A 76 10.64 3.71 4.31
N GLY A 77 11.25 3.10 5.33
CA GLY A 77 10.52 2.43 6.41
C GLY A 77 9.69 3.42 7.23
N VAL A 78 10.20 4.62 7.47
CA VAL A 78 9.44 5.70 8.13
C VAL A 78 8.32 6.21 7.22
N MET A 79 8.60 6.37 5.91
CA MET A 79 7.64 6.80 4.90
C MET A 79 6.44 5.84 4.78
N GLY A 80 6.69 4.53 4.80
CA GLY A 80 5.67 3.50 4.77
C GLY A 80 5.09 3.12 6.15
N GLY A 81 5.55 3.76 7.22
CA GLY A 81 5.14 3.45 8.59
C GLY A 81 3.73 3.92 8.94
N ALA A 82 3.25 3.50 10.10
CA ALA A 82 1.90 3.81 10.59
C ALA A 82 1.61 5.32 10.62
N MET A 83 2.56 6.14 11.06
CA MET A 83 2.37 7.60 11.18
C MET A 83 2.04 8.27 9.84
N LEU A 84 2.81 7.97 8.78
CA LEU A 84 2.58 8.60 7.48
C LEU A 84 1.41 7.99 6.72
N ARG A 85 1.12 6.70 6.93
CA ARG A 85 -0.12 6.08 6.50
C ARG A 85 -1.33 6.80 7.10
N ASP A 86 -1.35 6.96 8.41
CA ASP A 86 -2.48 7.57 9.12
C ASP A 86 -2.64 9.05 8.76
N PHE A 87 -1.53 9.77 8.58
CA PHE A 87 -1.53 11.12 8.01
C PHE A 87 -2.19 11.14 6.61
N ALA A 88 -1.84 10.21 5.72
CA ALA A 88 -2.40 10.15 4.38
C ALA A 88 -3.91 9.85 4.39
N ILE A 89 -4.38 8.99 5.31
CA ILE A 89 -5.81 8.73 5.51
C ILE A 89 -6.54 10.03 5.88
N VAL A 90 -6.03 10.73 6.89
CA VAL A 90 -6.63 11.97 7.39
C VAL A 90 -6.58 13.06 6.30
N ALA A 91 -5.46 13.23 5.61
CA ALA A 91 -5.32 14.18 4.51
C ALA A 91 -6.33 13.90 3.37
N THR A 92 -6.54 12.62 3.04
CA THR A 92 -7.55 12.23 2.04
C THR A 92 -8.96 12.57 2.50
N ALA A 93 -9.28 12.33 3.78
CA ALA A 93 -10.59 12.68 4.34
C ALA A 93 -10.87 14.19 4.29
N PHE A 94 -9.86 15.03 4.56
CA PHE A 94 -9.97 16.49 4.41
C PHE A 94 -10.10 16.96 2.96
N GLY A 95 -9.62 16.17 2.00
CA GLY A 95 -9.73 16.46 0.56
C GLY A 95 -11.11 16.18 -0.05
N VAL A 96 -12.03 15.57 0.71
CA VAL A 96 -13.36 15.18 0.21
C VAL A 96 -14.24 16.40 -0.05
N SER A 97 -14.78 16.50 -1.28
CA SER A 97 -15.80 17.49 -1.63
C SER A 97 -17.19 17.01 -1.21
N MET A 98 -17.80 17.71 -0.24
CA MET A 98 -19.15 17.41 0.22
C MET A 98 -20.22 17.59 -0.87
N ASP A 99 -19.96 18.47 -1.85
CA ASP A 99 -20.88 18.69 -2.96
C ASP A 99 -20.94 17.48 -3.90
N GLU A 100 -19.82 16.76 -4.10
CA GLU A 100 -19.80 15.53 -4.90
C GLU A 100 -20.57 14.40 -4.22
N PHE A 101 -20.43 14.27 -2.89
CA PHE A 101 -21.20 13.32 -2.09
C PHE A 101 -22.71 13.57 -2.18
N ARG A 102 -23.12 14.84 -2.13
CA ARG A 102 -24.54 15.21 -2.29
C ARG A 102 -25.07 14.88 -3.69
N LYS A 103 -24.26 15.08 -4.74
CA LYS A 103 -24.63 14.76 -6.13
C LYS A 103 -24.78 13.27 -6.37
N THR A 104 -23.91 12.44 -5.78
CA THR A 104 -24.02 10.97 -5.89
C THR A 104 -25.22 10.43 -5.12
N GLY A 105 -25.60 11.09 -4.02
CA GLY A 105 -26.80 10.74 -3.26
C GLY A 105 -26.76 9.33 -2.70
N VAL A 106 -27.94 8.72 -2.54
CA VAL A 106 -28.09 7.40 -1.89
C VAL A 106 -27.41 6.28 -2.67
N SER A 107 -27.38 6.35 -4.01
CA SER A 107 -26.77 5.31 -4.84
C SER A 107 -25.26 5.21 -4.60
N GLY A 108 -24.56 6.34 -4.42
CA GLY A 108 -23.14 6.36 -4.07
C GLY A 108 -22.86 5.71 -2.72
N ILE A 109 -23.66 6.04 -1.70
CA ILE A 109 -23.52 5.47 -0.34
C ILE A 109 -23.76 3.95 -0.37
N VAL A 110 -24.83 3.50 -1.03
CA VAL A 110 -25.16 2.08 -1.12
C VAL A 110 -24.07 1.33 -1.88
N SER A 111 -23.59 1.86 -3.01
CA SER A 111 -22.51 1.26 -3.79
C SER A 111 -21.22 1.13 -2.96
N LEU A 112 -20.86 2.17 -2.20
CA LEU A 112 -19.70 2.15 -1.32
C LEU A 112 -19.84 1.08 -0.23
N LEU A 113 -20.95 1.07 0.50
CA LEU A 113 -21.18 0.11 1.58
C LEU A 113 -21.21 -1.33 1.07
N VAL A 114 -21.93 -1.59 -0.02
CA VAL A 114 -22.00 -2.92 -0.63
C VAL A 114 -20.61 -3.33 -1.12
N GLY A 115 -19.89 -2.47 -1.83
CA GLY A 115 -18.55 -2.78 -2.32
C GLY A 115 -17.56 -3.13 -1.21
N VAL A 116 -17.58 -2.37 -0.11
CA VAL A 116 -16.72 -2.62 1.06
C VAL A 116 -17.13 -3.91 1.78
N LEU A 117 -18.41 -4.09 2.08
CA LEU A 117 -18.91 -5.26 2.81
C LEU A 117 -18.73 -6.55 2.01
N VAL A 118 -19.01 -6.53 0.70
CA VAL A 118 -18.79 -7.69 -0.18
C VAL A 118 -17.30 -8.02 -0.26
N SER A 119 -16.43 -7.01 -0.46
CA SER A 119 -14.98 -7.24 -0.49
C SER A 119 -14.48 -7.85 0.82
N PHE A 120 -14.95 -7.34 1.96
CA PHE A 120 -14.60 -7.86 3.27
C PHE A 120 -15.08 -9.29 3.45
N ALA A 121 -16.36 -9.57 3.16
CA ALA A 121 -16.97 -10.88 3.33
C ALA A 121 -16.28 -11.92 2.45
N VAL A 122 -16.02 -11.60 1.18
CA VAL A 122 -15.29 -12.50 0.27
C VAL A 122 -13.87 -12.76 0.78
N GLY A 123 -13.14 -11.72 1.20
CA GLY A 123 -11.81 -11.89 1.78
C GLY A 123 -11.78 -12.77 3.02
N ALA A 124 -12.73 -12.55 3.95
CA ALA A 124 -12.86 -13.34 5.15
C ALA A 124 -13.28 -14.80 4.85
N MET A 125 -14.20 -15.02 3.91
CA MET A 125 -14.60 -16.36 3.48
C MET A 125 -13.43 -17.14 2.87
N VAL A 126 -12.62 -16.48 2.04
CA VAL A 126 -11.41 -17.09 1.47
C VAL A 126 -10.42 -17.41 2.59
N ALA A 127 -10.12 -16.49 3.49
CA ALA A 127 -9.25 -16.75 4.64
C ALA A 127 -9.73 -17.95 5.47
N PHE A 128 -11.04 -18.05 5.69
CA PHE A 128 -11.65 -19.17 6.40
C PHE A 128 -11.49 -20.50 5.65
N ALA A 129 -11.65 -20.50 4.33
CA ALA A 129 -11.41 -21.68 3.49
C ALA A 129 -9.94 -22.12 3.52
N PHE A 130 -9.00 -21.18 3.64
CA PHE A 130 -7.56 -21.45 3.78
C PHE A 130 -7.13 -21.80 5.21
N GLY A 131 -8.06 -21.90 6.16
CA GLY A 131 -7.81 -22.45 7.50
C GLY A 131 -7.69 -21.43 8.63
N TYR A 132 -7.80 -20.12 8.37
CA TYR A 132 -7.89 -19.11 9.43
C TYR A 132 -9.26 -19.20 10.12
N ARG A 133 -9.29 -19.39 11.44
CA ARG A 133 -10.55 -19.59 12.19
C ARG A 133 -10.80 -18.54 13.26
N ASP A 134 -9.76 -17.81 13.67
CA ASP A 134 -9.86 -16.77 14.68
C ASP A 134 -10.41 -15.47 14.10
N ALA A 135 -11.19 -14.75 14.91
CA ALA A 135 -11.83 -13.51 14.49
C ALA A 135 -10.81 -12.42 14.12
N ILE A 136 -9.65 -12.38 14.78
CA ILE A 136 -8.60 -11.39 14.53
C ILE A 136 -8.04 -11.55 13.12
N SER A 137 -7.69 -12.77 12.71
CA SER A 137 -7.15 -13.05 11.39
C SER A 137 -8.18 -12.83 10.29
N LEU A 138 -9.41 -13.29 10.50
CA LEU A 138 -10.51 -13.08 9.55
C LEU A 138 -10.83 -11.60 9.35
N ALA A 139 -10.89 -10.82 10.44
CA ALA A 139 -11.15 -9.38 10.36
C ALA A 139 -9.99 -8.62 9.71
N THR A 140 -8.74 -9.01 10.00
CA THR A 140 -7.55 -8.40 9.42
C THR A 140 -7.50 -8.66 7.90
N ILE A 141 -7.58 -9.93 7.50
CA ILE A 141 -7.53 -10.33 6.08
C ILE A 141 -8.74 -9.78 5.30
N GLY A 142 -9.94 -9.87 5.87
CA GLY A 142 -11.14 -9.24 5.28
C GLY A 142 -10.98 -7.74 5.13
N GLY A 143 -10.38 -7.06 6.11
CA GLY A 143 -10.03 -5.64 6.05
C GLY A 143 -9.07 -5.32 4.89
N GLY A 144 -8.04 -6.14 4.71
CA GLY A 144 -7.11 -6.07 3.58
C GLY A 144 -7.79 -6.23 2.23
N ALA A 145 -8.72 -7.18 2.13
CA ALA A 145 -9.52 -7.40 0.95
C ALA A 145 -10.44 -6.22 0.64
N ALA A 146 -10.96 -5.52 1.66
CA ALA A 146 -11.67 -4.27 1.47
C ALA A 146 -10.73 -3.18 0.92
N THR A 147 -9.62 -2.91 1.60
CA THR A 147 -8.55 -2.01 1.14
C THR A 147 -7.19 -2.39 1.74
N TYR A 148 -6.10 -2.12 1.04
CA TYR A 148 -4.74 -2.39 1.55
C TYR A 148 -4.35 -1.58 2.80
N ILE A 149 -5.14 -0.56 3.18
CA ILE A 149 -4.92 0.30 4.36
C ILE A 149 -5.68 -0.24 5.58
N VAL A 150 -6.94 -0.62 5.41
CA VAL A 150 -7.80 -1.08 6.53
C VAL A 150 -7.22 -2.33 7.17
N GLY A 151 -6.73 -3.27 6.36
CA GLY A 151 -6.08 -4.48 6.82
C GLY A 151 -5.03 -4.29 7.92
N PRO A 152 -3.89 -3.64 7.65
CA PRO A 152 -2.86 -3.43 8.65
C PRO A 152 -3.31 -2.55 9.82
N VAL A 153 -4.24 -1.59 9.63
CA VAL A 153 -4.81 -0.80 10.75
C VAL A 153 -5.60 -1.71 11.69
N THR A 154 -6.52 -2.52 11.16
CA THR A 154 -7.29 -3.51 11.91
C THR A 154 -6.38 -4.53 12.60
N GLY A 155 -5.38 -5.06 11.88
CA GLY A 155 -4.41 -5.99 12.44
C GLY A 155 -3.63 -5.40 13.61
N THR A 156 -3.13 -4.17 13.47
CA THR A 156 -2.42 -3.49 14.58
C THR A 156 -3.33 -3.20 15.77
N ALA A 157 -4.59 -2.84 15.54
CA ALA A 157 -5.54 -2.54 16.61
C ALA A 157 -5.99 -3.80 17.38
N LEU A 158 -6.08 -4.94 16.70
CA LEU A 158 -6.52 -6.21 17.27
C LEU A 158 -5.37 -7.11 17.76
N GLY A 159 -4.11 -6.74 17.50
CA GLY A 159 -2.95 -7.54 17.87
C GLY A 159 -2.75 -8.77 16.98
N ALA A 160 -3.05 -8.67 15.68
CA ALA A 160 -2.78 -9.72 14.70
C ALA A 160 -1.27 -9.97 14.55
N SER A 161 -0.91 -11.19 14.15
CA SER A 161 0.50 -11.50 13.84
C SER A 161 1.01 -10.71 12.64
N SER A 162 2.33 -10.50 12.58
CA SER A 162 3.01 -9.82 11.46
C SER A 162 2.68 -10.45 10.12
N ASP A 163 2.59 -11.78 10.06
CA ASP A 163 2.34 -12.53 8.83
C ASP A 163 0.92 -12.28 8.31
N VAL A 164 -0.07 -12.23 9.21
CA VAL A 164 -1.46 -11.93 8.87
C VAL A 164 -1.60 -10.48 8.40
N ALA A 165 -0.91 -9.53 9.06
CA ALA A 165 -0.88 -8.14 8.63
C ALA A 165 -0.22 -7.98 7.24
N ALA A 166 0.89 -8.68 6.99
CA ALA A 166 1.59 -8.68 5.71
C ALA A 166 0.72 -9.29 4.59
N LEU A 167 0.08 -10.43 4.86
CA LEU A 167 -0.85 -11.07 3.93
C LEU A 167 -2.02 -10.14 3.58
N SER A 168 -2.56 -9.48 4.60
CA SER A 168 -3.64 -8.52 4.43
C SER A 168 -3.27 -7.33 3.53
N VAL A 169 -2.04 -6.81 3.64
CA VAL A 169 -1.55 -5.76 2.74
C VAL A 169 -1.42 -6.32 1.32
N ALA A 170 -0.85 -7.51 1.16
CA ALA A 170 -0.65 -8.14 -0.14
C ALA A 170 -1.97 -8.34 -0.91
N ILE A 171 -3.02 -8.81 -0.23
CA ILE A 171 -4.35 -9.00 -0.85
C ILE A 171 -4.89 -7.68 -1.42
N GLY A 172 -4.86 -6.61 -0.63
CA GLY A 172 -5.32 -5.31 -1.07
C GLY A 172 -4.51 -4.76 -2.24
N LEU A 173 -3.19 -4.91 -2.20
CA LEU A 173 -2.29 -4.47 -3.29
C LEU A 173 -2.56 -5.22 -4.59
N ILE A 174 -2.70 -6.55 -4.54
CA ILE A 174 -3.03 -7.37 -5.72
C ILE A 174 -4.37 -6.94 -6.30
N LYS A 175 -5.40 -6.77 -5.45
CA LYS A 175 -6.71 -6.29 -5.90
C LYS A 175 -6.59 -4.92 -6.59
N SER A 176 -5.85 -3.98 -6.01
CA SER A 176 -5.64 -2.65 -6.57
C SER A 176 -4.95 -2.70 -7.93
N ILE A 177 -3.86 -3.47 -8.07
CA ILE A 177 -3.16 -3.62 -9.35
C ILE A 177 -4.07 -4.24 -10.41
N LEU A 178 -4.83 -5.28 -10.04
CA LEU A 178 -5.75 -5.96 -10.94
C LEU A 178 -6.83 -5.00 -11.45
N VAL A 179 -7.49 -4.27 -10.55
CA VAL A 179 -8.54 -3.30 -10.90
C VAL A 179 -7.95 -2.16 -11.75
N MET A 180 -6.81 -1.59 -11.37
CA MET A 180 -6.15 -0.54 -12.15
C MET A 180 -5.78 -0.99 -13.57
N THR A 181 -5.46 -2.27 -13.75
CA THR A 181 -5.08 -2.82 -15.07
C THR A 181 -6.30 -3.24 -15.89
N LEU A 182 -7.35 -3.78 -15.26
CA LEU A 182 -8.52 -4.33 -15.95
C LEU A 182 -9.64 -3.30 -16.19
N THR A 183 -9.80 -2.29 -15.34
CA THR A 183 -10.87 -1.28 -15.50
C THR A 183 -10.83 -0.50 -16.82
N PRO A 184 -9.66 -0.18 -17.41
CA PRO A 184 -9.63 0.50 -18.70
C PRO A 184 -9.89 -0.42 -19.93
N LEU A 185 -10.16 -1.73 -19.75
CA LEU A 185 -10.53 -2.68 -20.82
C LEU A 185 -12.03 -2.65 -21.09
#